data_AF-A0A661KLG7-F1
#
_entry.id   AF-A0A661KLG7-F1
#
_cell.length_a   1.000
_cell.length_b   1.000
_cell.length_c   1.000
_cell.angle_alpha   90.00
_cell.angle_beta   90.00
_cell.angle_gamma   90.00
#
_symmetry.space_group_name_H-M   'P 1'
#
loop_
_entity.id
_entity.type
_entity.pdbx_description
1 polymer ?
#
loop_
_entity_poly.entity_id
_entity_poly.type
_entity_poly.pdbx_seq_one_letter_code
_entity_poly.pdbx_strand_id
1 'polypeptide(L)'
;MDLVEEFQRRFGGRWIGLKFYRDELPPVEEVPRKGVRFCEAITRSLTRPLLLTPEGLNCRGACYVFGWNEGGKEEMVDRFHTEGGFSRQTAKRLVEDLPKIYGPLKGIGLNVKNGPDVLLSYLQPGQVMKLLRDYQLQFGEDLKVDLSSIVSVCGHVAVEAFVEGRIALSFGCSDARRYGRITRDRVAIGVPTEVAKNLLRGGR
;
A
#
# COMPACT_ATOMS: atom_id res chain seq x y z
N MET A 1 7.43 9.89 20.83
CA MET A 1 6.83 10.21 19.53
C MET A 1 6.59 8.88 18.84
N ASP A 2 5.44 8.64 18.22
CA ASP A 2 5.24 7.36 17.53
C ASP A 2 6.05 7.32 16.22
N LEU A 3 6.27 6.11 15.69
CA LEU A 3 7.11 5.89 14.50
C LEU A 3 6.60 6.70 13.29
N VAL A 4 5.28 6.86 13.16
CA VAL A 4 4.64 7.57 12.06
C VAL A 4 4.93 9.08 12.17
N GLU A 5 4.79 9.64 13.37
CA GLU A 5 5.10 11.04 13.66
C GLU A 5 6.58 11.37 13.44
N GLU A 6 7.49 10.46 13.83
CA GLU A 6 8.93 10.60 13.56
C GLU A 6 9.25 10.64 12.08
N PHE A 7 8.67 9.71 11.31
CA PHE A 7 8.83 9.64 9.87
C PHE A 7 8.28 10.88 9.17
N GLN A 8 7.10 11.34 9.62
CA GLN A 8 6.47 12.54 9.10
C GLN A 8 7.31 13.79 9.36
N ARG A 9 7.89 13.94 10.55
CA ARG A 9 8.79 15.07 10.86
C ARG A 9 10.05 15.04 9.99
N ARG A 10 10.60 13.86 9.73
CA ARG A 10 11.84 13.71 8.95
C ARG A 10 11.62 13.92 7.45
N PHE A 11 10.62 13.27 6.85
CA PHE A 11 10.45 13.26 5.40
C PHE A 11 9.33 14.20 4.90
N GLY A 12 8.55 14.76 5.82
CA GLY A 12 7.34 15.51 5.52
C GLY A 12 6.22 14.60 5.00
N GLY A 13 5.13 15.23 4.57
CA GLY A 13 3.97 14.52 4.02
C GLY A 13 3.00 14.11 5.11
N ARG A 14 2.02 13.27 4.78
CA ARG A 14 1.13 12.65 5.76
C ARG A 14 1.33 11.16 5.73
N TRP A 15 1.81 10.59 6.81
CA TRP A 15 2.07 9.16 6.91
C TRP A 15 0.96 8.50 7.73
N ILE A 16 0.66 7.25 7.38
CA ILE A 16 -0.20 6.38 8.16
C ILE A 16 0.50 5.05 8.41
N GLY A 17 0.21 4.43 9.54
CA GLY A 17 0.59 3.04 9.78
C GLY A 17 -0.48 2.08 9.26
N LEU A 18 -0.04 1.04 8.57
CA LEU A 18 -0.86 -0.10 8.12
C LEU A 18 -0.52 -1.31 8.98
N LYS A 19 -1.54 -2.07 9.37
CA LYS A 19 -1.36 -3.33 10.09
C LYS A 19 -2.22 -4.43 9.49
N PHE A 20 -1.64 -5.60 9.23
CA PHE A 20 -2.32 -6.76 8.66
C PHE A 20 -2.68 -7.74 9.80
N TYR A 21 -3.97 -7.93 10.05
CA TYR A 21 -4.46 -8.78 11.14
C TYR A 21 -4.83 -10.17 10.64
N ARG A 22 -4.15 -11.19 11.16
CA ARG A 22 -4.42 -12.61 10.84
C ARG A 22 -5.25 -13.30 11.93
N ASP A 23 -5.03 -12.95 13.19
CA ASP A 23 -5.61 -13.66 14.34
C ASP A 23 -6.79 -12.91 14.97
N GLU A 24 -6.53 -11.76 15.62
CA GLU A 24 -7.54 -10.97 16.30
C GLU A 24 -7.68 -9.60 15.67
N LEU A 25 -8.92 -9.17 15.47
CA LEU A 25 -9.23 -7.82 15.00
C LEU A 25 -9.28 -6.87 16.20
N PRO A 26 -8.67 -5.68 16.10
CA PRO A 26 -8.73 -4.70 17.17
C PRO A 26 -10.18 -4.19 17.34
N PRO A 27 -10.57 -3.76 18.55
CA PRO A 27 -11.81 -3.04 18.75
C PRO A 27 -11.69 -1.64 18.13
N VAL A 28 -12.04 -1.50 16.85
CA VAL A 28 -11.99 -0.23 16.11
C VAL A 28 -13.40 0.23 15.81
N GLU A 29 -13.65 1.52 16.04
CA GLU A 29 -14.98 2.14 15.97
C GLU A 29 -15.52 2.25 14.54
N GLU A 30 -14.65 2.38 13.53
CA GLU A 30 -15.08 2.59 12.15
C GLU A 30 -14.64 1.46 11.23
N VAL A 31 -15.61 0.61 10.93
CA VAL A 31 -15.56 -0.42 9.88
C VAL A 31 -16.44 0.06 8.72
N PRO A 32 -15.88 0.32 7.52
CA PRO A 32 -16.68 0.71 6.37
C PRO A 32 -17.73 -0.36 6.03
N ARG A 33 -19.01 -0.03 6.21
CA ARG A 33 -20.14 -0.90 5.82
C ARG A 33 -20.49 -0.83 4.33
N LYS A 34 -19.91 0.15 3.61
CA LYS A 34 -20.11 0.34 2.17
C LYS A 34 -18.80 0.01 1.48
N GLY A 35 -18.89 -0.75 0.38
CA GLY A 35 -17.76 -1.23 -0.42
C GLY A 35 -16.82 -0.13 -0.89
N VAL A 36 -15.86 0.26 -0.04
CA VAL A 36 -14.83 1.25 -0.35
C VAL A 36 -13.68 0.59 -1.11
N ARG A 37 -12.87 1.39 -1.77
CA ARG A 37 -11.60 0.94 -2.35
C ARG A 37 -10.48 1.13 -1.33
N PHE A 38 -9.43 0.31 -1.41
CA PHE A 38 -8.30 0.42 -0.47
C PHE A 38 -7.62 1.80 -0.49
N CYS A 39 -7.36 2.34 -1.67
CA CYS A 39 -6.80 3.69 -1.86
C CYS A 39 -7.70 4.81 -1.29
N GLU A 40 -9.02 4.63 -1.38
CA GLU A 40 -10.00 5.54 -0.78
C GLU A 40 -9.98 5.43 0.75
N ALA A 41 -9.95 4.20 1.28
CA ALA A 41 -9.85 3.93 2.70
C ALA A 41 -8.58 4.55 3.31
N ILE A 42 -7.43 4.49 2.62
CA ILE A 42 -6.20 5.20 3.02
C ILE A 42 -6.48 6.69 3.20
N THR A 43 -7.10 7.34 2.22
CA THR A 43 -7.39 8.78 2.28
C THR A 43 -8.33 9.13 3.43
N ARG A 44 -9.38 8.32 3.64
CA ARG A 44 -10.32 8.49 4.75
C ARG A 44 -9.64 8.27 6.10
N SER A 45 -8.65 7.37 6.16
CA SER A 45 -7.94 7.06 7.40
C SER A 45 -7.05 8.21 7.92
N LEU A 46 -6.75 9.18 7.06
CA LEU A 46 -5.92 10.35 7.42
C LEU A 46 -6.51 11.19 8.56
N THR A 47 -7.83 11.14 8.77
CA THR A 47 -8.52 11.87 9.83
C THR A 47 -8.87 10.99 11.04
N ARG A 48 -8.98 9.68 10.86
CA ARG A 48 -9.37 8.73 11.91
C ARG A 48 -8.96 7.30 11.54
N PRO A 49 -8.54 6.45 12.51
CA PRO A 49 -8.24 5.05 12.24
C PRO A 49 -9.41 4.30 11.62
N LEU A 50 -9.13 3.39 10.69
CA LEU A 50 -10.14 2.56 10.03
C LEU A 50 -9.73 1.10 10.09
N LEU A 51 -10.70 0.21 10.25
CA LEU A 51 -10.50 -1.22 10.06
C LEU A 51 -11.21 -1.68 8.79
N LEU A 52 -10.43 -2.15 7.82
CA LEU A 52 -10.95 -2.69 6.56
C LEU A 52 -11.04 -4.22 6.66
N THR A 53 -12.24 -4.76 6.44
CA THR A 53 -12.52 -6.20 6.36
C THR A 53 -12.95 -6.58 4.94
N PRO A 54 -13.04 -7.89 4.61
CA PRO A 54 -13.51 -8.33 3.29
C PRO A 54 -14.85 -7.71 2.88
N GLU A 55 -15.79 -7.58 3.81
CA GLU A 55 -17.15 -7.07 3.57
C GLU A 55 -17.16 -5.57 3.25
N GLY A 56 -16.16 -4.83 3.75
CA GLY A 56 -16.03 -3.40 3.54
C GLY A 56 -15.34 -3.01 2.22
N LEU A 57 -14.72 -3.96 1.51
CA LEU A 57 -13.89 -3.69 0.34
C LEU A 57 -14.58 -4.12 -0.97
N ASN A 58 -14.59 -3.24 -1.98
CA ASN A 58 -15.17 -3.51 -3.30
C ASN A 58 -14.17 -3.35 -4.46
N CYS A 59 -12.87 -3.38 -4.16
CA CYS A 59 -11.85 -3.31 -5.20
C CYS A 59 -11.34 -4.72 -5.50
N ARG A 60 -11.75 -5.31 -6.64
CA ARG A 60 -11.35 -6.67 -7.06
C ARG A 60 -9.85 -6.92 -6.97
N GLY A 61 -9.05 -5.99 -7.47
CA GLY A 61 -7.58 -6.08 -7.39
C GLY A 61 -7.06 -6.11 -5.96
N ALA A 62 -7.64 -5.31 -5.07
CA ALA A 62 -7.28 -5.33 -3.66
C ALA A 62 -7.76 -6.62 -2.97
N CYS A 63 -9.00 -7.07 -3.20
CA CYS A 63 -9.49 -8.34 -2.66
C CYS A 63 -8.62 -9.52 -3.10
N TYR A 64 -8.16 -9.52 -4.36
CA TYR A 64 -7.27 -10.56 -4.88
C TYR A 64 -5.92 -10.58 -4.17
N VAL A 65 -5.22 -9.44 -4.08
CA VAL A 65 -3.88 -9.40 -3.45
C VAL A 65 -3.91 -9.56 -1.93
N PHE A 66 -5.05 -9.29 -1.30
CA PHE A 66 -5.27 -9.55 0.13
C PHE A 66 -5.71 -10.99 0.44
N GLY A 67 -5.90 -11.84 -0.57
CA GLY A 67 -6.36 -13.22 -0.39
C GLY A 67 -7.86 -13.34 -0.06
N TRP A 68 -8.64 -12.28 -0.23
CA TRP A 68 -10.09 -12.27 0.02
C TRP A 68 -10.92 -12.72 -1.18
N ASN A 69 -10.30 -12.93 -2.34
CA ASN A 69 -10.94 -13.50 -3.52
C ASN A 69 -9.94 -14.35 -4.32
N GLU A 70 -9.61 -15.55 -3.83
CA GLU A 70 -8.66 -16.46 -4.49
C GLU A 70 -9.11 -16.89 -5.90
N GLY A 71 -10.42 -16.99 -6.12
CA GLY A 71 -11.03 -17.31 -7.42
C GLY A 71 -11.03 -16.17 -8.44
N GLY A 72 -10.62 -14.95 -8.05
CA GLY A 72 -10.73 -13.74 -8.87
C GLY A 72 -9.72 -13.63 -10.02
N LYS A 73 -8.86 -14.63 -10.24
CA LYS A 73 -7.75 -14.57 -11.22
C LYS A 73 -8.26 -14.31 -12.65
N GLU A 74 -9.09 -15.19 -13.19
CA GLU A 74 -9.57 -15.07 -14.57
C GLU A 74 -10.40 -13.79 -14.76
N GLU A 75 -11.21 -13.42 -13.76
CA GLU A 75 -11.97 -12.18 -13.78
C GLU A 75 -11.07 -10.94 -13.92
N MET A 76 -9.92 -10.91 -13.21
CA MET A 76 -8.97 -9.83 -13.36
C MET A 76 -8.25 -9.85 -14.71
N VAL A 77 -7.88 -11.03 -15.21
CA VAL A 77 -7.27 -11.19 -16.54
C VAL A 77 -8.21 -10.65 -17.62
N ASP A 78 -9.48 -11.04 -17.57
CA ASP A 78 -10.49 -10.59 -18.52
C ASP A 78 -10.73 -9.08 -18.41
N ARG A 79 -10.74 -8.53 -17.20
CA ARG A 79 -10.86 -7.07 -17.01
C ARG A 79 -9.67 -6.31 -17.59
N PHE A 80 -8.43 -6.74 -17.33
CA PHE A 80 -7.26 -6.08 -17.90
C PHE A 80 -7.16 -6.24 -19.42
N HIS A 81 -7.66 -7.36 -19.96
CA HIS A 81 -7.75 -7.55 -21.39
C HIS A 81 -8.79 -6.61 -22.05
N THR A 82 -10.01 -6.57 -21.51
CA THR A 82 -11.16 -5.87 -22.11
C THR A 82 -11.19 -4.38 -21.81
N GLU A 83 -10.97 -3.97 -20.56
CA GLU A 83 -11.00 -2.57 -20.13
C GLU A 83 -9.60 -1.93 -20.14
N GLY A 84 -8.56 -2.73 -19.87
CA GLY A 84 -7.19 -2.26 -19.75
C GLY A 84 -6.40 -2.19 -21.07
N GLY A 85 -6.92 -2.79 -22.14
CA GLY A 85 -6.28 -2.80 -23.46
C GLY A 85 -5.04 -3.70 -23.56
N PHE A 86 -4.79 -4.55 -22.56
CA PHE A 86 -3.68 -5.50 -22.61
C PHE A 86 -4.04 -6.69 -23.51
N SER A 87 -3.05 -7.32 -24.15
CA SER A 87 -3.26 -8.65 -24.72
C SER A 87 -3.58 -9.64 -23.60
N ARG A 88 -4.39 -10.68 -23.87
CA ARG A 88 -4.75 -11.67 -22.86
C ARG A 88 -3.52 -12.34 -22.22
N GLN A 89 -2.47 -12.59 -23.01
CA GLN A 89 -1.20 -13.13 -22.51
C GLN A 89 -0.47 -12.17 -21.57
N THR A 90 -0.43 -10.87 -21.90
CA THR A 90 0.18 -9.86 -21.02
C THR A 90 -0.65 -9.67 -19.76
N ALA A 91 -1.97 -9.59 -19.87
CA ALA A 91 -2.87 -9.54 -18.71
C ALA A 91 -2.66 -10.73 -17.77
N LYS A 92 -2.55 -11.95 -18.32
CA LYS A 92 -2.29 -13.16 -17.53
C LYS A 92 -0.98 -13.08 -16.74
N ARG A 93 0.13 -12.72 -17.40
CA ARG A 93 1.43 -12.55 -16.75
C ARG A 93 1.37 -11.50 -15.63
N LEU A 94 0.84 -10.31 -15.94
CA LEU A 94 0.72 -9.23 -14.97
C LEU A 94 -0.10 -9.61 -13.73
N VAL A 95 -1.13 -10.44 -13.88
CA VAL A 95 -1.95 -10.94 -12.76
C VAL A 95 -1.23 -12.03 -11.94
N GLU A 96 -0.47 -12.88 -12.62
CA GLU A 96 0.33 -13.94 -11.99
C GLU A 96 1.43 -13.34 -11.12
N ASP A 97 2.11 -12.31 -11.60
CA ASP A 97 3.23 -11.62 -10.94
C ASP A 97 2.81 -10.68 -9.80
N LEU A 98 1.50 -10.52 -9.54
CA LEU A 98 1.03 -9.64 -8.47
C LEU A 98 1.52 -10.11 -7.09
N PRO A 99 2.03 -9.20 -6.25
CA PRO A 99 2.34 -9.52 -4.86
C PRO A 99 1.03 -9.87 -4.12
N LYS A 100 1.05 -10.95 -3.32
CA LYS A 100 -0.14 -11.50 -2.64
C LYS A 100 0.17 -11.86 -1.20
N ILE A 101 -0.79 -11.61 -0.33
CA ILE A 101 -0.78 -12.14 1.04
C ILE A 101 -1.34 -13.56 0.99
N TYR A 102 -0.53 -14.52 1.40
CA TYR A 102 -0.96 -15.91 1.57
C TYR A 102 -1.41 -16.17 3.02
N GLY A 103 -2.45 -16.99 3.16
CA GLY A 103 -3.02 -17.38 4.45
C GLY A 103 -4.15 -16.46 4.94
N PRO A 104 -4.78 -16.79 6.09
CA PRO A 104 -5.97 -16.10 6.55
C PRO A 104 -5.65 -14.67 7.00
N LEU A 105 -6.10 -13.69 6.22
CA LEU A 105 -6.11 -12.28 6.59
C LEU A 105 -7.54 -11.88 6.99
N LYS A 106 -7.75 -11.49 8.25
CA LYS A 106 -9.07 -11.11 8.76
C LYS A 106 -9.38 -9.63 8.51
N GLY A 107 -8.36 -8.77 8.47
CA GLY A 107 -8.57 -7.34 8.26
C GLY A 107 -7.28 -6.55 8.18
N ILE A 108 -7.42 -5.29 7.80
CA ILE A 108 -6.30 -4.34 7.66
C ILE A 108 -6.64 -3.08 8.45
N GLY A 109 -5.83 -2.77 9.46
CA GLY A 109 -5.89 -1.50 10.17
C GLY A 109 -5.19 -0.42 9.37
N LEU A 110 -5.84 0.74 9.24
CA LEU A 110 -5.31 1.93 8.58
C LEU A 110 -5.19 3.06 9.61
N ASN A 111 -4.08 3.79 9.53
CA ASN A 111 -3.70 4.82 10.49
C ASN A 111 -3.49 4.25 11.92
N VAL A 112 -2.87 3.07 12.00
CA VAL A 112 -2.47 2.42 13.24
C VAL A 112 -1.18 3.07 13.76
N LYS A 113 -1.23 3.63 14.97
CA LYS A 113 -0.06 4.28 15.60
C LYS A 113 0.93 3.27 16.20
N ASN A 114 0.41 2.22 16.84
CA ASN A 114 1.23 1.28 17.61
C ASN A 114 1.51 0.00 16.83
N GLY A 115 2.79 -0.24 16.54
CA GLY A 115 3.26 -1.43 15.84
C GLY A 115 2.62 -1.65 14.47
N PRO A 116 2.64 -0.65 13.55
CA PRO A 116 2.30 -0.90 12.15
C PRO A 116 3.32 -1.86 11.54
N ASP A 117 2.92 -2.55 10.49
CA ASP A 117 3.80 -3.39 9.67
C ASP A 117 4.44 -2.58 8.54
N VAL A 118 3.68 -1.63 7.99
CA VAL A 118 4.10 -0.75 6.88
C VAL A 118 3.67 0.68 7.18
N LEU A 119 4.56 1.64 6.91
CA LEU A 119 4.24 3.06 6.84
C LEU A 119 3.90 3.42 5.39
N LEU A 120 2.77 4.09 5.17
CA LEU A 120 2.33 4.47 3.83
C LEU A 120 2.08 5.97 3.74
N SER A 121 2.47 6.58 2.62
CA SER A 121 2.18 7.97 2.33
C SER A 121 1.98 8.25 0.84
N TYR A 122 1.34 9.38 0.55
CA TYR A 122 1.33 10.01 -0.78
C TYR A 122 2.27 11.21 -0.75
N LEU A 123 3.47 11.02 -1.29
CA LEU A 123 4.57 11.98 -1.22
C LEU A 123 4.75 12.75 -2.53
N GLN A 124 5.24 13.97 -2.43
CA GLN A 124 5.75 14.71 -3.59
C GLN A 124 7.14 14.19 -4.00
N PRO A 125 7.55 14.34 -5.28
CA PRO A 125 8.87 13.93 -5.76
C PRO A 125 10.03 14.40 -4.88
N GLY A 126 10.03 15.65 -4.43
CA GLY A 126 11.09 16.16 -3.54
C GLY A 126 11.17 15.43 -2.19
N GLN A 127 10.05 14.96 -1.66
CA GLN A 127 9.99 14.19 -0.43
C GLN A 127 10.46 12.75 -0.64
N VAL A 128 10.12 12.15 -1.79
CA VAL A 128 10.66 10.86 -2.22
C VAL A 128 12.18 10.93 -2.37
N MET A 129 12.71 11.99 -3.00
CA MET A 129 14.16 12.19 -3.14
C MET A 129 14.88 12.36 -1.80
N LYS A 130 14.23 13.02 -0.82
CA LYS A 130 14.78 13.10 0.54
C LYS A 130 14.89 11.71 1.18
N LEU A 131 13.84 10.89 1.06
CA LEU A 131 13.85 9.52 1.56
C LEU A 131 14.90 8.66 0.84
N LEU A 132 15.00 8.78 -0.48
CA LEU A 132 15.99 8.06 -1.28
C LEU A 132 17.43 8.40 -0.88
N ARG A 133 17.72 9.68 -0.64
CA ARG A 133 19.03 10.12 -0.17
C ARG A 133 19.38 9.48 1.17
N ASP A 134 18.44 9.50 2.13
CA ASP A 134 18.65 8.88 3.44
C ASP A 134 18.79 7.36 3.33
N TYR A 135 18.06 6.72 2.41
CA TYR A 135 18.23 5.31 2.09
C TYR A 135 19.65 5.02 1.59
N GLN A 136 20.14 5.76 0.60
CA GLN A 136 21.50 5.58 0.07
C GLN A 136 22.58 5.83 1.14
N LEU A 137 22.40 6.83 2.01
CA LEU A 137 23.32 7.08 3.11
C LEU A 137 23.32 5.94 4.15
N GLN A 138 22.17 5.34 4.41
CA GLN A 138 22.02 4.28 5.40
C GLN A 138 22.46 2.90 4.89
N PHE A 139 22.17 2.59 3.62
CA PHE A 139 22.34 1.25 3.05
C PHE A 139 23.48 1.15 2.03
N GLY A 140 23.98 2.29 1.53
CA GLY A 140 25.10 2.32 0.58
C GLY A 140 24.77 1.82 -0.82
N GLU A 141 23.49 1.73 -1.17
CA GLU A 141 23.00 1.20 -2.44
C GLU A 141 21.81 1.99 -2.99
N ASP A 142 21.54 1.81 -4.28
CA ASP A 142 20.38 2.39 -4.93
C ASP A 142 19.09 1.64 -4.56
N LEU A 143 18.02 2.41 -4.33
CA LEU A 143 16.69 1.85 -4.09
C LEU A 143 16.14 1.23 -5.38
N LYS A 144 15.91 -0.08 -5.37
CA LYS A 144 15.27 -0.82 -6.45
C LYS A 144 13.77 -0.94 -6.20
N VAL A 145 12.96 -0.50 -7.16
CA VAL A 145 11.50 -0.57 -7.09
C VAL A 145 10.93 -1.19 -8.35
N ASP A 146 9.88 -1.97 -8.20
CA ASP A 146 9.09 -2.49 -9.30
C ASP A 146 7.90 -1.58 -9.56
N LEU A 147 7.65 -1.26 -10.83
CA LEU A 147 6.59 -0.35 -11.22
C LEU A 147 5.54 -1.08 -12.04
N SER A 148 4.29 -0.90 -11.66
CA SER A 148 3.14 -1.42 -12.37
C SER A 148 2.02 -0.40 -12.49
N SER A 149 1.31 -0.45 -13.62
CA SER A 149 0.12 0.38 -13.88
C SER A 149 -1.16 -0.22 -13.29
N ILE A 150 -1.13 -1.48 -12.87
CA ILE A 150 -2.27 -2.20 -12.29
C ILE A 150 -2.07 -2.45 -10.79
N VAL A 151 -3.18 -2.59 -10.07
CA VAL A 151 -3.20 -2.99 -8.65
C VAL A 151 -2.13 -2.25 -7.82
N SER A 152 -2.13 -0.93 -7.95
CA SER A 152 -1.00 -0.09 -7.56
C SER A 152 -0.79 -0.01 -6.05
N VAL A 153 -1.68 0.68 -5.33
CA VAL A 153 -1.46 1.00 -3.91
C VAL A 153 -1.71 -0.20 -3.02
N CYS A 154 -2.68 -1.05 -3.39
CA CYS A 154 -2.97 -2.27 -2.67
C CYS A 154 -1.88 -3.33 -2.90
N GLY A 155 -1.55 -3.65 -4.15
CA GLY A 155 -0.54 -4.65 -4.49
C GLY A 155 0.88 -4.10 -4.36
N HIS A 156 1.30 -3.28 -5.32
CA HIS A 156 2.68 -2.79 -5.49
C HIS A 156 3.12 -1.70 -4.50
N VAL A 157 2.40 -1.50 -3.40
CA VAL A 157 2.82 -0.61 -2.31
C VAL A 157 2.56 -1.27 -0.97
N ALA A 158 1.30 -1.54 -0.63
CA ALA A 158 0.96 -2.09 0.69
C ALA A 158 1.36 -3.56 0.83
N VAL A 159 0.93 -4.44 -0.09
CA VAL A 159 1.28 -5.87 -0.02
C VAL A 159 2.75 -6.09 -0.32
N GLU A 160 3.30 -5.45 -1.35
CA GLU A 160 4.70 -5.62 -1.73
C GLU A 160 5.65 -5.20 -0.59
N ALA A 161 5.44 -4.03 0.02
CA ALA A 161 6.27 -3.62 1.15
C ALA A 161 6.14 -4.57 2.35
N PHE A 162 4.94 -5.11 2.59
CA PHE A 162 4.70 -6.04 3.68
C PHE A 162 5.36 -7.40 3.45
N VAL A 163 5.21 -7.98 2.26
CA VAL A 163 5.66 -9.34 1.93
C VAL A 163 7.16 -9.36 1.65
N GLU A 164 7.67 -8.40 0.87
CA GLU A 164 9.07 -8.37 0.44
C GLU A 164 9.99 -7.69 1.46
N GLY A 165 9.44 -6.99 2.46
CA GLY A 165 10.23 -6.33 3.49
C GLY A 165 11.12 -5.19 2.97
N ARG A 166 10.82 -4.65 1.79
CA ARG A 166 11.54 -3.52 1.14
C ARG A 166 10.61 -2.36 0.83
N ILE A 167 11.18 -1.18 0.56
CA ILE A 167 10.39 -0.01 0.16
C ILE A 167 9.76 -0.28 -1.20
N ALA A 168 8.46 0.01 -1.31
CA ALA A 168 7.69 -0.13 -2.55
C ALA A 168 7.10 1.22 -2.95
N LEU A 169 6.98 1.47 -4.26
CA LEU A 169 6.59 2.76 -4.81
C LEU A 169 5.63 2.57 -5.99
N SER A 170 4.62 3.44 -6.09
CA SER A 170 3.75 3.45 -7.27
C SER A 170 3.23 4.84 -7.61
N PHE A 171 3.11 5.10 -8.91
CA PHE A 171 2.43 6.28 -9.45
C PHE A 171 0.90 6.17 -9.41
N GLY A 172 0.33 5.05 -8.94
CA GLY A 172 -1.11 4.89 -8.81
C GLY A 172 -1.79 4.48 -10.12
N CYS A 173 -2.61 3.42 -10.06
CA CYS A 173 -3.50 3.02 -11.14
C CYS A 173 -4.65 4.02 -11.29
N SER A 174 -5.42 3.88 -12.37
CA SER A 174 -6.58 4.73 -12.67
C SER A 174 -7.54 4.85 -11.47
N ASP A 175 -7.87 3.74 -10.83
CA ASP A 175 -8.74 3.70 -9.64
C ASP A 175 -8.07 4.37 -8.43
N ALA A 176 -6.78 4.16 -8.21
CA ALA A 176 -6.05 4.80 -7.11
C ALA A 176 -6.02 6.33 -7.26
N ARG A 177 -5.79 6.83 -8.47
CA ARG A 177 -5.83 8.26 -8.80
C ARG A 177 -7.23 8.84 -8.58
N ARG A 178 -8.27 8.15 -9.07
CA ARG A 178 -9.65 8.63 -9.02
C ARG A 178 -10.25 8.62 -7.60
N TYR A 179 -10.10 7.51 -6.88
CA TYR A 179 -10.78 7.30 -5.59
C TYR A 179 -9.88 7.54 -4.37
N GLY A 180 -8.56 7.30 -4.51
CA GLY A 180 -7.59 7.57 -3.46
C GLY A 180 -7.05 8.99 -3.44
N ARG A 181 -7.63 9.91 -4.23
CA ARG A 181 -7.26 11.33 -4.26
C ARG A 181 -5.76 11.60 -4.43
N ILE A 182 -5.05 10.72 -5.16
CA ILE A 182 -3.62 10.89 -5.45
C ILE A 182 -3.46 11.97 -6.52
N THR A 183 -3.15 13.20 -6.12
CA THR A 183 -2.96 14.35 -7.02
C THR A 183 -1.77 14.16 -7.95
N ARG A 184 -1.75 14.87 -9.09
CA ARG A 184 -0.77 14.69 -10.18
C ARG A 184 0.70 14.71 -9.73
N ASP A 185 0.98 15.47 -8.67
CA ASP A 185 2.30 15.65 -8.06
C ASP A 185 2.61 14.66 -6.93
N ARG A 186 1.79 13.62 -6.74
CA ARG A 186 1.94 12.64 -5.65
C ARG A 186 2.25 11.24 -6.18
N VAL A 187 3.06 10.55 -5.39
CA VAL A 187 3.48 9.16 -5.57
C VAL A 187 3.19 8.40 -4.28
N ALA A 188 2.63 7.20 -4.40
CA ALA A 188 2.41 6.32 -3.26
C ALA A 188 3.69 5.59 -2.89
N ILE A 189 4.02 5.56 -1.60
CA ILE A 189 5.19 4.86 -1.07
C ILE A 189 4.79 4.04 0.15
N GLY A 190 5.36 2.85 0.25
CA GLY A 190 5.23 1.92 1.36
C GLY A 190 6.62 1.64 1.93
N VAL A 191 6.79 1.81 3.23
CA VAL A 191 8.05 1.61 3.92
C VAL A 191 7.81 0.59 5.04
N PRO A 192 8.41 -0.62 4.97
CA PRO A 192 8.30 -1.59 6.05
C PRO A 192 8.81 -1.03 7.36
N THR A 193 8.19 -1.40 8.48
CA THR A 193 8.52 -0.84 9.80
C THR A 193 9.99 -1.00 10.19
N GLU A 194 10.62 -2.14 9.87
CA GLU A 194 12.04 -2.34 10.16
C GLU A 194 12.95 -1.43 9.32
N VAL A 195 12.61 -1.21 8.04
CA VAL A 195 13.33 -0.25 7.19
C VAL A 195 13.15 1.17 7.72
N ALA A 196 11.92 1.53 8.13
CA ALA A 196 11.64 2.84 8.71
C ALA A 196 12.48 3.11 9.97
N LYS A 197 12.55 2.14 10.89
CA LYS A 197 13.39 2.23 12.09
C LYS A 197 14.87 2.42 11.76
N ASN A 198 15.39 1.69 10.77
CA ASN A 198 16.78 1.82 10.34
C ASN A 198 17.09 3.20 9.74
N LEU A 199 16.20 3.73 8.90
CA LEU A 199 16.33 5.07 8.32
C LEU A 199 16.34 6.16 9.41
N LEU A 200 15.54 6.00 10.46
CA LEU A 200 15.52 6.95 11.57
C LEU A 200 16.81 6.91 12.39
N ARG A 201 17.40 5.72 12.62
CA ARG A 201 18.69 5.55 13.31
C ARG A 201 19.87 6.11 12.51
N GLY A 202 19.80 6.03 11.19
CA GLY A 202 20.86 6.45 10.26
C GLY A 202 21.04 7.96 10.08
N GLY A 203 20.15 8.78 10.64
CA GLY A 203 20.26 10.24 10.55
C GLY A 203 21.29 10.77 11.53
N ARG A 204 22.49 11.04 11.04
CA ARG A 204 23.42 11.99 11.65
C ARG A 204 23.12 13.40 11.13
#